data_AF-A0A917Z886-F1
#
_entry.id   AF-A0A917Z886-F1
#
_cell.length_a   1.000
_cell.length_b   1.000
_cell.length_c   1.000
_cell.angle_alpha   90.00
_cell.angle_beta   90.00
_cell.angle_gamma   90.00
#
_symmetry.space_group_name_H-M   'P 1'
#
loop_
_entity.id
_entity.type
_entity.pdbx_description
1 polymer ?
#
loop_
_entity_poly.entity_id
_entity_poly.type
_entity_poly.pdbx_seq_one_letter_code
_entity_poly.pdbx_strand_id
1 'polypeptide(L)'
;MEGWGARSPFEEELEAAHAAGDLARCLSLLREADFALPISAEAAAGLERPAWATVTDDERTWVAAFTSVEAMRAVTGVTTYRVTSLAELAAGWPDPHWGLAVNPGLPVAFPLESGTVARLAVPSMAQDLVLDPGSGLPVVQKLLRPSAIHALLVDGEARVSGYCHHALDVAHIATPSVLAEALGEPDVVTDDGSVNILRWHAAGPALYRTPYGGVDEDTMAAVAGWVVEEPPFIGLGLVPNVNQVIREYKIDGVGLTHGAVIVELTPEGVERRRAVYDGDAGRWLLVHVVPREDVV
;
A
#
# COMPACT_ATOMS: atom_id res chain seq x y z
N MET A 1 34.88 -25.27 -10.56
CA MET A 1 35.18 -23.99 -9.90
C MET A 1 35.15 -22.95 -11.01
N GLU A 2 33.97 -22.42 -11.30
CA GLU A 2 33.76 -21.46 -12.38
C GLU A 2 32.94 -20.28 -11.85
N GLY A 3 33.59 -19.12 -11.82
CA GLY A 3 33.04 -17.79 -12.06
C GLY A 3 31.89 -17.30 -11.17
N TRP A 4 32.22 -16.82 -9.98
CA TRP A 4 31.39 -15.85 -9.25
C TRP A 4 31.20 -14.63 -10.16
N GLY A 5 29.98 -14.41 -10.66
CA GLY A 5 29.60 -13.18 -11.37
C GLY A 5 29.79 -11.99 -10.43
N ALA A 6 30.26 -10.86 -10.96
CA ALA A 6 30.47 -9.64 -10.18
C ALA A 6 29.22 -9.33 -9.34
N ARG A 7 29.39 -9.27 -8.03
CA ARG A 7 28.31 -8.96 -7.09
C ARG A 7 27.83 -7.55 -7.35
N SER A 8 26.52 -7.35 -7.30
CA SER A 8 25.99 -6.00 -7.42
C SER A 8 26.40 -5.16 -6.19
N PRO A 9 26.49 -3.82 -6.29
CA PRO A 9 26.75 -2.97 -5.12
C PRO A 9 25.77 -3.21 -3.97
N PHE A 10 24.52 -3.52 -4.30
CA PHE A 10 23.49 -3.91 -3.33
C PHE A 10 23.85 -5.21 -2.59
N GLU A 11 24.30 -6.25 -3.31
CA GLU A 11 24.69 -7.54 -2.70
C GLU A 11 25.95 -7.43 -1.84
N GLU A 12 26.90 -6.56 -2.22
CA GLU A 12 28.07 -6.25 -1.40
C GLU A 12 27.65 -5.55 -0.11
N GLU A 13 26.75 -4.56 -0.19
CA GLU A 13 26.28 -3.84 0.99
C GLU A 13 25.45 -4.73 1.92
N LEU A 14 24.57 -5.57 1.36
CA LEU A 14 23.75 -6.50 2.13
C LEU A 14 24.60 -7.53 2.89
N GLU A 15 25.65 -8.06 2.26
CA GLU A 15 26.58 -8.96 2.93
C GLU A 15 27.44 -8.25 3.97
N ALA A 16 27.92 -7.04 3.69
CA ALA A 16 28.68 -6.27 4.66
C ALA A 16 27.85 -6.00 5.94
N ALA A 17 26.59 -5.60 5.77
CA ALA A 17 25.66 -5.42 6.88
C ALA A 17 25.39 -6.75 7.63
N HIS A 18 25.18 -7.84 6.90
CA HIS A 18 24.94 -9.16 7.48
C HIS A 18 26.15 -9.67 8.28
N ALA A 19 27.37 -9.54 7.73
CA ALA A 19 28.61 -9.93 8.38
C ALA A 19 28.90 -9.10 9.65
N ALA A 20 28.44 -7.84 9.68
CA ALA A 20 28.50 -6.98 10.86
C ALA A 20 27.41 -7.28 11.90
N GLY A 21 26.45 -8.16 11.60
CA GLY A 21 25.30 -8.43 12.46
C GLY A 21 24.27 -7.29 12.52
N ASP A 22 24.31 -6.35 11.56
CA ASP A 22 23.41 -5.19 11.50
C ASP A 22 22.11 -5.55 10.77
N LEU A 23 21.23 -6.24 11.49
CA LEU A 23 19.92 -6.64 10.97
C LEU A 23 19.08 -5.43 10.54
N ALA A 24 19.17 -4.30 11.25
CA ALA A 24 18.41 -3.10 10.92
C ALA A 24 18.82 -2.56 9.54
N ARG A 25 20.12 -2.52 9.24
CA ARG A 25 20.61 -2.14 7.91
C ARG A 25 20.19 -3.15 6.84
N CYS A 26 20.28 -4.45 7.10
CA CYS A 26 19.81 -5.47 6.16
C CYS A 26 18.32 -5.29 5.80
N LEU A 27 17.45 -5.14 6.81
CA LEU A 27 16.02 -4.95 6.59
C LEU A 27 15.72 -3.64 5.86
N SER A 28 16.48 -2.56 6.14
CA SER A 28 16.37 -1.31 5.40
C SER A 28 16.75 -1.44 3.93
N LEU A 29 17.74 -2.28 3.60
CA LEU A 29 18.12 -2.56 2.22
C LEU A 29 17.04 -3.40 1.52
N LEU A 30 16.56 -4.46 2.17
CA LEU A 30 15.52 -5.34 1.64
C LEU A 30 14.18 -4.61 1.40
N ARG A 31 13.87 -3.59 2.21
CA ARG A 31 12.67 -2.76 2.04
C ARG A 31 12.62 -2.04 0.70
N GLU A 32 13.78 -1.59 0.20
CA GLU A 32 13.90 -0.82 -1.05
C GLU A 32 14.31 -1.71 -2.24
N ALA A 33 14.40 -3.03 -2.03
CA ALA A 33 14.85 -3.98 -3.04
C ALA A 33 13.70 -4.49 -3.91
N ASP A 34 14.04 -4.79 -5.16
CA ASP A 34 13.25 -5.65 -6.01
C ASP A 34 13.68 -7.11 -5.84
N PHE A 35 12.72 -8.01 -5.91
CA PHE A 35 12.93 -9.44 -5.76
C PHE A 35 12.59 -10.20 -7.03
N ALA A 36 13.46 -11.14 -7.41
CA ALA A 36 13.17 -12.15 -8.41
C ALA A 36 12.44 -13.33 -7.74
N LEU A 37 11.23 -13.64 -8.24
CA LEU A 37 10.48 -14.83 -7.88
C LEU A 37 10.48 -15.80 -9.07
N PRO A 38 10.89 -17.05 -8.89
CA PRO A 38 10.85 -18.03 -9.97
C PRO A 38 9.39 -18.35 -10.33
N ILE A 39 9.12 -18.49 -11.63
CA ILE A 39 7.81 -18.87 -12.17
C ILE A 39 7.98 -19.97 -13.20
N SER A 40 6.92 -20.74 -13.48
CA SER A 40 6.93 -21.76 -14.54
C SER A 40 7.11 -21.13 -15.93
N ALA A 41 7.54 -21.94 -16.90
CA ALA A 41 7.66 -21.49 -18.28
C ALA A 41 6.29 -21.18 -18.88
N GLU A 42 5.27 -21.93 -18.50
CA GLU A 42 3.88 -21.75 -18.87
C GLU A 42 3.32 -20.42 -18.34
N ALA A 43 3.62 -20.07 -17.08
CA ALA A 43 3.25 -18.77 -16.52
C ALA A 43 3.96 -17.61 -17.23
N ALA A 44 5.24 -17.78 -17.55
CA ALA A 44 6.01 -16.78 -18.31
C ALA A 44 5.48 -16.60 -19.74
N ALA A 45 4.93 -17.66 -20.35
CA ALA A 45 4.26 -17.62 -21.64
C ALA A 45 2.80 -17.09 -21.59
N GLY A 46 2.29 -16.77 -20.40
CA GLY A 46 0.91 -16.31 -20.20
C GLY A 46 -0.15 -17.41 -20.35
N LEU A 47 0.26 -18.68 -20.32
CA LEU A 47 -0.65 -19.83 -20.45
C LEU A 47 -1.34 -20.16 -19.12
N GLU A 48 -0.75 -19.75 -18.00
CA GLU A 48 -1.32 -19.89 -16.66
C GLU A 48 -1.00 -18.69 -15.76
N ARG A 49 -1.65 -18.59 -14.60
CA ARG A 49 -1.31 -17.59 -13.59
C ARG A 49 -0.03 -18.01 -12.87
N PRO A 50 0.92 -17.08 -12.62
CA PRO A 50 2.12 -17.39 -11.85
C PRO A 50 1.77 -17.89 -10.45
N ALA A 51 2.13 -19.12 -10.15
CA ALA A 51 2.02 -19.66 -8.80
C ALA A 51 3.10 -19.06 -7.87
N TRP A 52 2.83 -19.08 -6.56
CA TRP A 52 3.82 -18.72 -5.56
C TRP A 52 4.86 -19.83 -5.43
N ALA A 53 6.12 -19.52 -5.75
CA ALA A 53 7.22 -20.43 -5.48
C ALA A 53 7.39 -20.55 -3.97
N THR A 54 7.23 -21.76 -3.45
CA THR A 54 7.26 -22.02 -2.01
C THR A 54 8.35 -23.01 -1.63
N VAL A 55 8.89 -22.81 -0.42
CA VAL A 55 9.74 -23.75 0.30
C VAL A 55 9.03 -24.07 1.60
N THR A 56 9.03 -25.32 2.04
CA THR A 56 8.39 -25.74 3.28
C THR A 56 9.45 -26.32 4.20
N ASP A 57 9.40 -25.94 5.47
CA ASP A 57 10.09 -26.65 6.55
C ASP A 57 9.06 -27.33 7.45
N ASP A 58 9.50 -27.90 8.57
CA ASP A 58 8.62 -28.61 9.50
C ASP A 58 7.59 -27.68 10.18
N GLU A 59 7.77 -26.36 10.12
CA GLU A 59 6.99 -25.37 10.88
C GLU A 59 6.08 -24.51 9.99
N ARG A 60 6.50 -24.18 8.76
CA ARG A 60 5.84 -23.14 7.95
C ARG A 60 6.09 -23.29 6.45
N THR A 61 5.13 -22.76 5.67
CA THR A 61 5.31 -22.49 4.24
C THR A 61 5.91 -21.10 4.02
N TRP A 62 6.94 -21.03 3.17
CA TRP A 62 7.67 -19.80 2.86
C TRP A 62 7.61 -19.50 1.37
N VAL A 63 7.23 -18.28 1.00
CA VAL A 63 7.41 -17.78 -0.36
C VAL A 63 8.89 -17.54 -0.61
N ALA A 64 9.47 -18.13 -1.65
CA ALA A 64 10.85 -17.95 -2.03
C ALA A 64 11.03 -16.69 -2.88
N ALA A 65 11.89 -15.78 -2.45
CA ALA A 65 12.26 -14.56 -3.17
C ALA A 65 13.78 -14.39 -3.18
N PHE A 66 14.33 -13.85 -4.26
CA PHE A 66 15.77 -13.69 -4.41
C PHE A 66 16.12 -12.24 -4.72
N THR A 67 17.22 -11.76 -4.14
CA THR A 67 17.70 -10.38 -4.36
C THR A 67 18.33 -10.16 -5.73
N SER A 68 18.55 -11.22 -6.50
CA SER A 68 19.01 -11.15 -7.89
C SER A 68 18.57 -12.39 -8.68
N VAL A 69 18.53 -12.25 -10.01
CA VAL A 69 18.19 -13.35 -10.92
C VAL A 69 19.32 -14.39 -10.94
N GLU A 70 20.56 -13.95 -10.77
CA GLU A 70 21.75 -14.77 -10.65
C GLU A 70 21.67 -15.66 -9.41
N ALA A 71 21.32 -15.08 -8.26
CA ALA A 71 21.08 -15.81 -7.00
C ALA A 71 19.95 -16.86 -7.18
N MET A 72 18.83 -16.45 -7.77
CA MET A 72 17.71 -17.35 -8.05
C MET A 72 18.12 -18.53 -8.93
N ARG A 73 18.84 -18.28 -10.03
CA ARG A 73 19.29 -19.32 -10.98
C ARG A 73 20.28 -20.29 -10.34
N ALA A 74 21.19 -19.77 -9.51
CA ALA A 74 22.17 -20.59 -8.82
C ALA A 74 21.53 -21.63 -7.88
N VAL A 75 20.41 -21.28 -7.24
CA VAL A 75 19.69 -22.16 -6.30
C VAL A 75 18.67 -23.05 -7.02
N THR A 76 17.86 -22.46 -7.91
CA THR A 76 16.67 -23.13 -8.47
C THR A 76 16.90 -23.78 -9.83
N GLY A 77 17.91 -23.32 -10.59
CA GLY A 77 18.10 -23.68 -11.99
C GLY A 77 17.03 -23.11 -12.95
N VAL A 78 16.00 -22.42 -12.44
CA VAL A 78 14.91 -21.85 -13.25
C VAL A 78 15.37 -20.57 -13.94
N THR A 79 15.01 -20.39 -15.21
CA THR A 79 15.40 -19.22 -16.01
C THR A 79 14.31 -18.16 -16.14
N THR A 80 13.06 -18.53 -15.88
CA THR A 80 11.86 -17.70 -15.91
C THR A 80 11.51 -17.14 -14.53
N TYR A 81 11.23 -15.84 -14.46
CA TYR A 81 10.97 -15.14 -13.21
C TYR A 81 10.01 -13.98 -13.40
N ARG A 82 9.42 -13.52 -12.29
CA ARG A 82 8.83 -12.18 -12.18
C ARG A 82 9.66 -11.34 -11.22
N VAL A 83 9.71 -10.04 -11.48
CA VAL A 83 10.29 -9.06 -10.57
C VAL A 83 9.17 -8.42 -9.79
N THR A 84 9.37 -8.21 -8.49
CA THR A 84 8.36 -7.59 -7.63
C THR A 84 8.99 -6.91 -6.43
N SER A 85 8.41 -5.80 -6.00
CA SER A 85 8.78 -5.13 -4.75
C SER A 85 8.13 -5.81 -3.53
N LEU A 86 8.60 -5.48 -2.33
CA LEU A 86 7.97 -5.98 -1.11
C LEU A 86 6.52 -5.49 -0.93
N ALA A 87 6.21 -4.30 -1.43
CA ALA A 87 4.86 -3.74 -1.39
C ALA A 87 3.89 -4.47 -2.32
N GLU A 88 4.32 -4.83 -3.53
CA GLU A 88 3.54 -5.64 -4.45
C GLU A 88 3.34 -7.07 -3.93
N LEU A 89 4.36 -7.66 -3.29
CA LEU A 89 4.22 -8.93 -2.58
C LEU A 89 3.14 -8.85 -1.51
N ALA A 90 3.17 -7.82 -0.66
CA ALA A 90 2.18 -7.62 0.39
C ALA A 90 0.76 -7.39 -0.18
N ALA A 91 0.62 -6.68 -1.30
CA ALA A 91 -0.68 -6.41 -1.93
C ALA A 91 -1.40 -7.68 -2.41
N GLY A 92 -0.64 -8.72 -2.76
CA GLY A 92 -1.15 -10.00 -3.27
C GLY A 92 -0.89 -11.19 -2.35
N TRP A 93 -0.57 -10.95 -1.07
CA TRP A 93 -0.02 -11.99 -0.20
C TRP A 93 -0.98 -13.18 -0.08
N PRO A 94 -0.50 -14.43 -0.33
CA PRO A 94 -1.40 -15.56 -0.53
C PRO A 94 -2.06 -16.07 0.76
N ASP A 95 -1.34 -16.02 1.87
CA ASP A 95 -1.76 -16.60 3.14
C ASP A 95 -1.03 -15.88 4.30
N PRO A 96 -1.75 -15.30 5.27
CA PRO A 96 -1.17 -14.64 6.43
C PRO A 96 -0.24 -15.52 7.28
N HIS A 97 -0.36 -16.84 7.22
CA HIS A 97 0.50 -17.77 7.96
C HIS A 97 1.85 -18.02 7.29
N TRP A 98 1.98 -17.69 6.00
CA TRP A 98 3.20 -17.95 5.26
C TRP A 98 4.24 -16.88 5.55
N GLY A 99 5.52 -17.25 5.47
CA GLY A 99 6.63 -16.29 5.56
C GLY A 99 7.22 -15.97 4.18
N LEU A 100 8.15 -15.02 4.14
CA LEU A 100 9.03 -14.77 3.00
C LEU A 100 10.42 -15.33 3.33
N ALA A 101 10.89 -16.28 2.54
CA ALA A 101 12.28 -16.69 2.56
C ALA A 101 13.03 -15.89 1.51
N VAL A 102 13.84 -14.92 1.95
CA VAL A 102 14.76 -14.17 1.07
C VAL A 102 16.05 -14.96 0.93
N ASN A 103 16.45 -15.21 -0.32
CA ASN A 103 17.65 -15.94 -0.70
C ASN A 103 17.76 -17.33 -0.05
N PRO A 104 16.70 -18.17 -0.06
CA PRO A 104 16.75 -19.48 0.58
C PRO A 104 17.88 -20.33 -0.04
N GLY A 105 18.67 -20.99 0.81
CA GLY A 105 19.80 -21.82 0.38
C GLY A 105 21.09 -21.05 0.06
N LEU A 106 21.13 -19.73 0.26
CA LEU A 106 22.34 -18.91 0.11
C LEU A 106 22.93 -18.53 1.48
N PRO A 107 24.22 -18.13 1.54
CA PRO A 107 24.87 -17.75 2.80
C PRO A 107 24.23 -16.52 3.48
N VAL A 108 23.75 -15.56 2.69
CA VAL A 108 23.06 -14.36 3.16
C VAL A 108 21.58 -14.52 2.87
N ALA A 109 20.88 -15.14 3.82
CA ALA A 109 19.46 -15.49 3.72
C ALA A 109 18.67 -14.95 4.92
N PHE A 110 17.40 -14.62 4.69
CA PHE A 110 16.53 -14.06 5.71
C PHE A 110 15.15 -14.71 5.69
N PRO A 111 14.75 -15.46 6.73
CA PRO A 111 13.36 -15.80 6.96
C PRO A 111 12.63 -14.61 7.57
N LEU A 112 11.62 -14.10 6.90
CA LEU A 112 10.79 -12.99 7.36
C LEU A 112 9.36 -13.48 7.55
N GLU A 113 8.82 -13.38 8.77
CA GLU A 113 7.39 -13.65 9.00
C GLU A 113 6.50 -12.66 8.24
N SER A 114 5.28 -13.05 7.90
CA SER A 114 4.28 -12.20 7.23
C SER A 114 4.09 -10.84 7.90
N GLY A 115 4.04 -10.79 9.24
CA GLY A 115 3.96 -9.52 9.97
C GLY A 115 5.19 -8.62 9.75
N THR A 116 6.39 -9.22 9.61
CA THR A 116 7.62 -8.48 9.27
C THR A 116 7.58 -8.00 7.83
N VAL A 117 7.09 -8.83 6.89
CA VAL A 117 6.83 -8.43 5.50
C VAL A 117 5.88 -7.23 5.47
N ALA A 118 4.76 -7.28 6.20
CA ALA A 118 3.77 -6.20 6.28
C ALA A 118 4.41 -4.87 6.71
N ARG A 119 5.21 -4.89 7.77
CA ARG A 119 5.83 -3.71 8.37
C ARG A 119 6.95 -3.12 7.52
N LEU A 120 7.66 -3.96 6.77
CA LEU A 120 8.67 -3.50 5.83
C LEU A 120 8.03 -2.98 4.54
N ALA A 121 7.02 -3.68 4.02
CA ALA A 121 6.30 -3.32 2.80
C ALA A 121 5.55 -1.99 2.95
N VAL A 122 4.81 -1.86 4.05
CA VAL A 122 4.02 -0.67 4.36
C VAL A 122 4.30 -0.25 5.80
N PRO A 123 5.37 0.52 6.04
CA PRO A 123 5.56 1.19 7.32
C PRO A 123 4.35 2.06 7.70
N SER A 124 4.19 2.29 9.00
CA SER A 124 3.19 3.25 9.48
C SER A 124 3.55 4.68 9.06
N MET A 125 2.54 5.54 8.92
CA MET A 125 2.76 6.95 8.57
C MET A 125 3.76 7.66 9.51
N ALA A 126 3.70 7.33 10.81
CA ALA A 126 4.65 7.86 11.78
C ALA A 126 6.09 7.38 11.52
N GLN A 127 6.27 6.13 11.10
CA GLN A 127 7.59 5.59 10.75
C GLN A 127 8.11 6.20 9.44
N ASP A 128 7.26 6.35 8.42
CA ASP A 128 7.61 6.99 7.15
C ASP A 128 8.18 8.40 7.37
N LEU A 129 7.53 9.19 8.21
CA LEU A 129 8.00 10.54 8.54
C LEU A 129 9.30 10.57 9.35
N VAL A 130 9.62 9.50 10.08
CA VAL A 130 10.91 9.36 10.77
C VAL A 130 12.00 8.97 9.78
N LEU A 131 11.68 8.12 8.81
CA LEU A 131 12.61 7.67 7.76
C LEU A 131 12.93 8.78 6.76
N ASP A 132 11.92 9.58 6.38
CA ASP A 132 12.09 10.76 5.52
C ASP A 132 11.35 11.98 6.09
N PRO A 133 11.99 12.73 7.02
CA PRO A 133 11.42 13.96 7.57
C PRO A 133 11.20 15.08 6.53
N GLY A 134 11.83 14.97 5.35
CA GLY A 134 11.73 15.95 4.27
C GLY A 134 10.49 15.78 3.38
N SER A 135 9.82 14.63 3.45
CA SER A 135 8.64 14.29 2.63
C SER A 135 7.42 15.21 2.87
N GLY A 136 7.37 15.89 4.03
CA GLY A 136 6.25 16.76 4.41
C GLY A 136 5.04 15.99 4.96
N LEU A 137 3.97 16.69 5.34
CA LEU A 137 2.78 16.04 5.89
C LEU A 137 2.00 15.31 4.79
N PRO A 138 1.82 13.98 4.90
CA PRO A 138 1.12 13.19 3.90
C PRO A 138 -0.29 13.72 3.68
N VAL A 139 -0.72 13.73 2.42
CA VAL A 139 -2.11 14.00 2.07
C VAL A 139 -2.82 12.66 1.99
N VAL A 140 -3.94 12.53 2.69
CA VAL A 140 -4.81 11.36 2.64
C VAL A 140 -6.13 11.72 1.98
N GLN A 141 -6.83 10.71 1.48
CA GLN A 141 -8.14 10.87 0.89
C GLN A 141 -9.12 9.76 1.25
N LYS A 142 -10.41 10.08 1.18
CA LYS A 142 -11.53 9.16 1.41
C LYS A 142 -12.63 9.44 0.38
N LEU A 143 -13.16 8.38 -0.25
CA LEU A 143 -14.34 8.52 -1.10
C LEU A 143 -15.57 8.80 -0.23
N LEU A 144 -16.41 9.73 -0.67
CA LEU A 144 -17.58 10.18 0.08
C LEU A 144 -18.86 9.64 -0.54
N ARG A 145 -19.63 8.91 0.27
CA ARG A 145 -21.04 8.62 -0.01
C ARG A 145 -21.89 9.86 0.17
N PRO A 146 -23.08 9.95 -0.47
CA PRO A 146 -23.98 11.09 -0.31
C PRO A 146 -24.31 11.45 1.15
N SER A 147 -24.47 10.44 2.02
CA SER A 147 -24.71 10.65 3.45
C SER A 147 -23.54 11.30 4.18
N ALA A 148 -22.30 10.97 3.81
CA ALA A 148 -21.10 11.57 4.39
C ALA A 148 -20.94 13.03 3.94
N ILE A 149 -21.30 13.36 2.70
CA ILE A 149 -21.31 14.75 2.21
C ILE A 149 -22.29 15.59 3.03
N HIS A 150 -23.50 15.06 3.29
CA HIS A 150 -24.48 15.74 4.12
C HIS A 150 -23.95 15.98 5.55
N ALA A 151 -23.38 14.95 6.18
CA ALA A 151 -22.81 15.07 7.53
C ALA A 151 -21.71 16.15 7.61
N LEU A 152 -20.81 16.20 6.63
CA LEU A 152 -19.75 17.20 6.59
C LEU A 152 -20.30 18.61 6.35
N LEU A 153 -21.13 18.79 5.32
CA LEU A 153 -21.53 20.13 4.85
C LEU A 153 -22.70 20.73 5.64
N VAL A 154 -23.64 19.90 6.10
CA VAL A 154 -24.88 20.35 6.75
C VAL A 154 -24.77 20.24 8.26
N ASP A 155 -24.35 19.07 8.76
CA ASP A 155 -24.26 18.83 10.20
C ASP A 155 -22.98 19.45 10.81
N GLY A 156 -22.04 19.86 9.96
CA GLY A 156 -20.79 20.49 10.37
C GLY A 156 -19.80 19.52 11.01
N GLU A 157 -19.93 18.22 10.73
CA GLU A 157 -19.03 17.21 11.24
C GLU A 157 -17.60 17.51 10.77
N ALA A 158 -16.67 17.52 11.72
CA ALA A 158 -15.27 17.85 11.49
C ALA A 158 -14.34 16.67 11.82
N ARG A 159 -14.91 15.51 12.13
CA ARG A 159 -14.17 14.28 12.40
C ARG A 159 -14.50 13.19 11.41
N VAL A 160 -13.52 12.36 11.10
CA VAL A 160 -13.65 11.26 10.14
C VAL A 160 -13.11 9.98 10.74
N SER A 161 -13.84 8.89 10.52
CA SER A 161 -13.47 7.53 10.91
C SER A 161 -13.48 6.59 9.70
N GLY A 162 -12.93 5.40 9.90
CA GLY A 162 -12.87 4.32 8.91
C GLY A 162 -11.59 4.36 8.09
N TYR A 163 -11.64 3.83 6.88
CA TYR A 163 -10.49 3.74 6.00
C TYR A 163 -10.27 5.03 5.20
N CYS A 164 -9.00 5.37 5.02
CA CYS A 164 -8.54 6.43 4.12
C CYS A 164 -7.22 6.00 3.47
N HIS A 165 -6.87 6.62 2.35
CA HIS A 165 -5.78 6.18 1.48
C HIS A 165 -4.77 7.29 1.29
N HIS A 166 -3.51 6.93 1.07
CA HIS A 166 -2.49 7.91 0.72
C HIS A 166 -2.78 8.52 -0.67
N ALA A 167 -2.94 9.84 -0.75
CA ALA A 167 -3.47 10.49 -1.96
C ALA A 167 -2.53 10.38 -3.17
N LEU A 168 -1.20 10.32 -2.95
CA LEU A 168 -0.25 10.14 -4.05
C LEU A 168 -0.34 8.75 -4.69
N ASP A 169 -0.75 7.73 -3.93
CA ASP A 169 -0.80 6.33 -4.40
C ASP A 169 -1.95 6.12 -5.40
N VAL A 170 -2.83 7.11 -5.54
CA VAL A 170 -4.00 7.08 -6.44
C VAL A 170 -4.08 8.30 -7.35
N ALA A 171 -3.08 9.19 -7.31
CA ALA A 171 -3.09 10.45 -8.05
C ALA A 171 -3.05 10.25 -9.57
N HIS A 172 -2.57 9.09 -10.05
CA HIS A 172 -2.57 8.73 -11.47
C HIS A 172 -3.92 8.22 -11.98
N ILE A 173 -4.88 7.92 -11.09
CA ILE A 173 -6.18 7.37 -11.45
C ILE A 173 -7.18 8.52 -11.66
N ALA A 174 -7.32 8.96 -12.90
CA ALA A 174 -8.23 10.05 -13.26
C ALA A 174 -9.66 9.59 -13.58
N THR A 175 -9.92 8.28 -13.67
CA THR A 175 -11.26 7.77 -14.01
C THR A 175 -12.03 7.40 -12.73
N PRO A 176 -13.21 8.00 -12.46
CA PRO A 176 -13.99 7.77 -11.23
C PRO A 176 -14.28 6.31 -10.92
N SER A 177 -14.76 5.54 -11.89
CA SER A 177 -15.09 4.12 -11.70
C SER A 177 -13.84 3.29 -11.40
N VAL A 178 -12.74 3.55 -12.10
CA VAL A 178 -11.46 2.86 -11.87
C VAL A 178 -10.92 3.19 -10.47
N LEU A 179 -11.06 4.43 -10.01
CA LEU A 179 -10.66 4.82 -8.65
C LEU A 179 -11.52 4.10 -7.60
N ALA A 180 -12.84 4.10 -7.78
CA ALA A 180 -13.78 3.44 -6.87
C ALA A 180 -13.55 1.93 -6.80
N GLU A 181 -13.38 1.26 -7.95
CA GLU A 181 -13.02 -0.16 -8.03
C GLU A 181 -11.66 -0.43 -7.39
N ALA A 182 -10.66 0.43 -7.65
CA ALA A 182 -9.33 0.25 -7.12
C ALA A 182 -9.29 0.30 -5.59
N LEU A 183 -10.20 1.06 -4.98
CA LEU A 183 -10.39 1.21 -3.55
C LEU A 183 -11.41 0.23 -2.93
N GLY A 184 -12.01 -0.66 -3.73
CA GLY A 184 -13.02 -1.60 -3.25
C GLY A 184 -14.36 -0.95 -2.85
N GLU A 185 -14.63 0.26 -3.35
CA GLU A 185 -15.83 1.05 -3.04
C GLU A 185 -16.64 1.42 -4.31
N PRO A 186 -17.01 0.48 -5.20
CA PRO A 186 -17.66 0.80 -6.48
C PRO A 186 -19.01 1.54 -6.31
N ASP A 187 -19.72 1.32 -5.21
CA ASP A 187 -21.04 1.91 -4.95
C ASP A 187 -21.02 3.42 -4.64
N VAL A 188 -19.83 4.03 -4.53
CA VAL A 188 -19.69 5.48 -4.28
C VAL A 188 -19.77 6.31 -5.56
N VAL A 189 -19.69 5.69 -6.73
CA VAL A 189 -19.86 6.36 -8.03
C VAL A 189 -21.30 6.86 -8.13
N THR A 190 -21.46 8.13 -8.47
CA THR A 190 -22.77 8.77 -8.63
C THR A 190 -23.42 8.39 -9.97
N ASP A 191 -24.73 8.65 -10.09
CA ASP A 191 -25.49 8.36 -11.32
C ASP A 191 -24.95 9.10 -12.55
N ASP A 192 -24.31 10.26 -12.36
CA ASP A 192 -23.65 11.03 -13.41
C ASP A 192 -22.21 10.56 -13.72
N GLY A 193 -21.73 9.50 -13.05
CA GLY A 193 -20.42 8.89 -13.26
C GLY A 193 -19.27 9.56 -12.51
N SER A 194 -19.55 10.50 -11.61
CA SER A 194 -18.54 11.19 -10.79
C SER A 194 -18.23 10.43 -9.49
N VAL A 195 -17.18 10.84 -8.78
CA VAL A 195 -16.97 10.49 -7.37
C VAL A 195 -16.64 11.74 -6.55
N ASN A 196 -17.11 11.77 -5.30
CA ASN A 196 -16.75 12.83 -4.36
C ASN A 196 -15.63 12.32 -3.44
N ILE A 197 -14.61 13.14 -3.25
CA ILE A 197 -13.38 12.80 -2.53
C ILE A 197 -13.16 13.85 -1.45
N LEU A 198 -13.03 13.41 -0.21
CA LEU A 198 -12.47 14.22 0.87
C LEU A 198 -10.96 14.08 0.86
N ARG A 199 -10.22 15.18 0.84
CA ARG A 199 -8.75 15.19 0.86
C ARG A 199 -8.23 16.16 1.91
N TRP A 200 -7.25 15.73 2.73
CA TRP A 200 -6.70 16.54 3.82
C TRP A 200 -5.27 16.15 4.17
N HIS A 201 -4.53 17.08 4.78
CA HIS A 201 -3.22 16.77 5.35
C HIS A 201 -3.39 16.02 6.67
N ALA A 202 -2.64 14.95 6.83
CA ALA A 202 -2.64 14.16 8.05
C ALA A 202 -2.00 14.92 9.22
N ALA A 203 -2.75 15.08 10.32
CA ALA A 203 -2.26 15.65 11.56
C ALA A 203 -2.26 14.58 12.66
N GLY A 204 -1.15 14.49 13.41
CA GLY A 204 -0.94 13.40 14.36
C GLY A 204 -0.76 12.05 13.65
N PRO A 205 0.40 11.80 13.00
CA PRO A 205 0.64 10.59 12.20
C PRO A 205 0.34 9.27 12.91
N ALA A 206 0.49 9.21 14.24
CA ALA A 206 0.17 8.03 15.04
C ALA A 206 -1.33 7.66 15.06
N LEU A 207 -2.21 8.59 14.67
CA LEU A 207 -3.66 8.35 14.53
C LEU A 207 -4.00 7.64 13.21
N TYR A 208 -3.08 7.62 12.24
CA TYR A 208 -3.23 6.97 10.94
C TYR A 208 -2.54 5.62 10.99
N ARG A 209 -3.21 4.66 11.62
CA ARG A 209 -2.64 3.35 11.86
C ARG A 209 -2.78 2.48 10.61
N THR A 210 -1.68 1.87 10.19
CA THR A 210 -1.71 0.82 9.18
C THR A 210 -2.54 -0.36 9.71
N PRO A 211 -3.57 -0.81 8.96
CA PRO A 211 -4.47 -1.87 9.39
C PRO A 211 -3.83 -3.25 9.18
N TYR A 212 -2.83 -3.59 10.00
CA TYR A 212 -2.33 -4.97 10.04
C TYR A 212 -3.37 -5.87 10.70
N GLY A 213 -3.74 -6.97 10.06
CA GLY A 213 -4.85 -7.78 10.52
C GLY A 213 -5.19 -8.98 9.66
N GLY A 214 -6.41 -9.46 9.79
CA GLY A 214 -6.96 -10.57 9.01
C GLY A 214 -8.48 -10.55 8.98
N VAL A 215 -9.08 -11.60 8.43
CA VAL A 215 -10.56 -11.74 8.35
C VAL A 215 -11.16 -12.38 9.60
N ASP A 216 -10.31 -12.89 10.48
CA ASP A 216 -10.63 -13.45 11.79
C ASP A 216 -9.46 -13.22 12.75
N GLU A 217 -9.63 -13.64 14.01
CA GLU A 217 -8.60 -13.48 15.06
C GLU A 217 -7.32 -14.28 14.78
N ASP A 218 -7.44 -15.41 14.09
CA ASP A 218 -6.32 -16.32 13.78
C ASP A 218 -5.40 -15.69 12.72
N THR A 219 -5.97 -15.27 11.59
CA THR A 219 -5.25 -14.57 10.52
C THR A 219 -4.72 -13.21 10.98
N MET A 220 -5.45 -12.50 11.86
CA MET A 220 -4.94 -11.28 12.50
C MET A 220 -3.71 -11.58 13.36
N ALA A 221 -3.74 -12.65 14.16
CA ALA A 221 -2.62 -13.03 15.01
C ALA A 221 -1.39 -13.43 14.18
N ALA A 222 -1.58 -14.07 13.03
CA ALA A 222 -0.50 -14.51 12.14
C ALA A 222 0.40 -13.35 11.67
N VAL A 223 -0.13 -12.13 11.56
CA VAL A 223 0.63 -10.92 11.18
C VAL A 223 1.00 -10.04 12.38
N ALA A 224 0.71 -10.49 13.61
CA ALA A 224 0.74 -9.69 14.82
C ALA A 224 -0.05 -8.37 14.66
N GLY A 225 -1.24 -8.50 14.07
CA GLY A 225 -2.15 -7.41 13.74
C GLY A 225 -3.04 -6.99 14.91
N TRP A 226 -3.97 -6.08 14.60
CA TRP A 226 -4.93 -5.54 15.55
C TRP A 226 -6.33 -5.33 14.96
N VAL A 227 -6.49 -5.62 13.65
CA VAL A 227 -7.74 -5.43 12.91
C VAL A 227 -8.29 -6.77 12.48
N VAL A 228 -9.60 -6.95 12.69
CA VAL A 228 -10.40 -7.97 12.02
C VAL A 228 -11.41 -7.25 11.12
N GLU A 229 -11.51 -7.66 9.86
CA GLU A 229 -12.44 -7.09 8.87
C GLU A 229 -13.02 -8.13 7.93
N GLU A 230 -14.06 -7.75 7.18
CA GLU A 230 -14.66 -8.63 6.19
C GLU A 230 -13.78 -8.80 4.92
N PRO A 231 -13.89 -9.95 4.22
CA PRO A 231 -13.29 -10.12 2.91
C PRO A 231 -13.72 -9.00 1.94
N PRO A 232 -12.83 -8.53 1.04
CA PRO A 232 -11.55 -9.12 0.66
C PRO A 232 -10.31 -8.58 1.42
N PHE A 233 -10.44 -8.21 2.70
CA PHE A 233 -9.34 -7.68 3.50
C PHE A 233 -8.12 -8.63 3.60
N ILE A 234 -6.93 -8.13 3.23
CA ILE A 234 -5.65 -8.87 3.30
C ILE A 234 -4.90 -8.58 4.61
N GLY A 235 -5.07 -7.38 5.18
CA GLY A 235 -4.50 -7.04 6.48
C GLY A 235 -2.98 -6.83 6.49
N LEU A 236 -2.40 -6.40 5.37
CA LEU A 236 -0.99 -6.01 5.27
C LEU A 236 -0.79 -4.51 5.02
N GLY A 237 -1.83 -3.70 5.25
CA GLY A 237 -1.75 -2.24 5.13
C GLY A 237 -1.96 -1.69 3.71
N LEU A 238 -2.40 -2.54 2.79
CA LEU A 238 -2.69 -2.20 1.40
C LEU A 238 -4.12 -2.56 1.08
N VAL A 239 -4.74 -1.74 0.23
CA VAL A 239 -6.00 -2.11 -0.40
C VAL A 239 -5.79 -3.41 -1.19
N PRO A 240 -6.72 -4.39 -1.12
CA PRO A 240 -6.60 -5.67 -1.81
C PRO A 240 -6.74 -5.49 -3.33
N ASN A 241 -5.65 -5.09 -3.98
CA ASN A 241 -5.62 -4.78 -5.40
C ASN A 241 -4.33 -5.33 -6.03
N VAL A 242 -4.48 -6.17 -7.04
CA VAL A 242 -3.34 -6.84 -7.71
C VAL A 242 -2.60 -5.95 -8.70
N ASN A 243 -3.17 -4.79 -9.06
CA ASN A 243 -2.63 -3.89 -10.08
C ASN A 243 -2.11 -2.57 -9.50
N GLN A 244 -2.45 -2.27 -8.24
CA GLN A 244 -2.16 -0.98 -7.61
C GLN A 244 -1.69 -1.22 -6.17
N VAL A 245 -0.55 -0.64 -5.82
CA VAL A 245 -0.08 -0.58 -4.44
C VAL A 245 -0.64 0.69 -3.82
N ILE A 246 -1.74 0.55 -3.06
CA ILE A 246 -2.41 1.68 -2.43
C ILE A 246 -2.36 1.50 -0.92
N ARG A 247 -1.62 2.37 -0.23
CA ARG A 247 -1.57 2.37 1.22
C ARG A 247 -2.89 2.81 1.82
N GLU A 248 -3.36 2.03 2.78
CA GLU A 248 -4.56 2.32 3.56
C GLU A 248 -4.23 2.57 5.03
N TYR A 249 -5.02 3.44 5.66
CA TYR A 249 -4.94 3.76 7.08
C TYR A 249 -6.34 3.66 7.68
N LYS A 250 -6.42 3.03 8.86
CA LYS A 250 -7.65 3.01 9.67
C LYS A 250 -7.58 4.11 10.71
N ILE A 251 -8.50 5.05 10.61
CA ILE A 251 -8.62 6.21 11.51
C ILE A 251 -9.89 6.11 12.36
N ASP A 252 -9.83 6.69 13.55
CA ASP A 252 -10.98 6.79 14.45
C ASP A 252 -11.13 8.23 14.97
N GLY A 253 -12.13 8.93 14.45
CA GLY A 253 -12.52 10.27 14.89
C GLY A 253 -11.43 11.31 14.68
N VAL A 254 -10.63 11.20 13.63
CA VAL A 254 -9.56 12.17 13.36
C VAL A 254 -10.17 13.48 12.90
N GLY A 255 -9.75 14.59 13.53
CA GLY A 255 -10.19 15.93 13.16
C GLY A 255 -9.59 16.37 11.82
N LEU A 256 -10.41 17.01 10.98
CA LEU A 256 -9.97 17.58 9.72
C LEU A 256 -9.08 18.81 9.95
N THR A 257 -8.00 18.89 9.18
CA THR A 257 -7.09 20.03 9.18
C THR A 257 -7.68 21.20 8.41
N HIS A 258 -7.34 22.43 8.80
CA HIS A 258 -7.67 23.61 8.01
C HIS A 258 -7.17 23.43 6.56
N GLY A 259 -8.03 23.76 5.59
CA GLY A 259 -7.73 23.56 4.19
C GLY A 259 -8.04 22.16 3.66
N ALA A 260 -8.64 21.27 4.46
CA ALA A 260 -9.27 20.06 3.93
C ALA A 260 -10.29 20.42 2.84
N VAL A 261 -10.39 19.59 1.79
CA VAL A 261 -11.20 19.89 0.61
C VAL A 261 -12.14 18.74 0.27
N ILE A 262 -13.32 19.08 -0.21
CA ILE A 262 -14.18 18.17 -0.96
C ILE A 262 -13.98 18.46 -2.43
N VAL A 263 -13.60 17.43 -3.18
CA VAL A 263 -13.34 17.46 -4.62
C VAL A 263 -14.30 16.51 -5.31
N GLU A 264 -14.89 16.95 -6.41
CA GLU A 264 -15.59 16.10 -7.36
C GLU A 264 -14.61 15.72 -8.46
N LEU A 265 -14.39 14.42 -8.67
CA LEU A 265 -13.71 13.91 -9.87
C LEU A 265 -14.78 13.58 -10.90
N THR A 266 -14.83 14.33 -11.99
CA THR A 266 -15.85 14.18 -13.04
C THR A 266 -15.56 12.98 -13.95
N PRO A 267 -16.52 12.51 -14.77
CA PRO A 267 -16.30 11.43 -15.72
C PRO A 267 -15.20 11.71 -16.75
N GLU A 268 -14.94 13.00 -17.03
CA GLU A 268 -13.86 13.45 -17.92
C GLU A 268 -12.48 13.46 -17.24
N GLY A 269 -12.40 13.09 -15.96
CA GLY A 269 -11.18 13.07 -15.17
C GLY A 269 -10.70 14.44 -14.71
N VAL A 270 -11.62 15.38 -14.54
CA VAL A 270 -11.34 16.72 -14.03
C VAL A 270 -11.69 16.80 -12.55
N GLU A 271 -10.74 17.22 -11.73
CA GLU A 271 -11.00 17.53 -10.32
C GLU A 271 -11.60 18.94 -10.17
N ARG A 272 -12.79 19.02 -9.58
CA ARG A 272 -13.49 20.27 -9.24
C ARG A 272 -13.63 20.39 -7.74
N ARG A 273 -12.93 21.37 -7.15
CA ARG A 273 -13.09 21.67 -5.73
C ARG A 273 -14.49 22.21 -5.46
N ARG A 274 -15.24 21.54 -4.59
CA ARG A 274 -16.62 21.88 -4.21
C ARG A 274 -16.69 22.62 -2.88
N ALA A 275 -15.83 22.28 -1.93
CA ALA A 275 -15.79 22.93 -0.62
C ALA A 275 -14.39 22.92 -0.01
N VAL A 276 -14.13 23.87 0.88
CA VAL A 276 -12.90 23.96 1.69
C VAL A 276 -13.29 24.11 3.16
N TYR A 277 -12.64 23.35 4.03
CA TYR A 277 -12.85 23.42 5.47
C TYR A 277 -12.01 24.54 6.08
N ASP A 278 -12.68 25.48 6.74
CA ASP A 278 -12.05 26.50 7.57
C ASP A 278 -12.00 25.99 9.01
N GLY A 279 -10.82 25.51 9.41
CA GLY A 279 -10.59 24.99 10.75
C GLY A 279 -10.65 26.04 11.87
N ASP A 280 -10.47 27.33 11.55
CA ASP A 280 -10.55 28.40 12.55
C ASP A 280 -12.01 28.74 12.86
N ALA A 281 -12.85 28.74 11.83
CA ALA A 281 -14.28 28.99 11.95
C ALA A 281 -15.11 27.71 12.21
N GLY A 282 -14.50 26.53 12.10
CA GLY A 282 -15.16 25.24 12.27
C GLY A 282 -16.26 24.97 11.25
N ARG A 283 -16.13 25.44 10.01
CA ARG A 283 -17.20 25.36 8.98
C ARG A 283 -16.65 25.10 7.59
N TRP A 284 -17.53 24.62 6.71
CA TRP A 284 -17.24 24.47 5.29
C TRP A 284 -17.59 25.72 4.49
N LEU A 285 -16.71 26.07 3.56
CA LEU A 285 -16.89 27.15 2.59
C LEU A 285 -17.12 26.53 1.21
N LEU A 286 -18.31 26.74 0.64
CA LEU A 286 -18.63 26.25 -0.70
C LEU A 286 -17.89 27.06 -1.77
N VAL A 287 -17.34 26.36 -2.76
CA VAL A 287 -16.67 26.96 -3.90
C VAL A 287 -17.70 27.13 -5.02
N HIS A 288 -18.14 28.36 -5.23
CA HIS A 288 -18.98 28.70 -6.38
C HIS A 288 -18.10 28.88 -7.63
N VAL A 289 -18.34 28.07 -8.66
CA VAL A 289 -17.81 28.35 -10.00
C VAL A 289 -18.66 29.45 -10.61
N VAL A 290 -18.13 30.67 -10.71
CA VAL A 290 -18.74 31.72 -11.53
C VAL A 290 -18.54 31.31 -12.98
N PRO A 291 -19.60 31.13 -13.80
CA PRO A 291 -19.43 30.91 -15.23
C PRO A 291 -18.67 32.11 -15.80
N ARG A 292 -17.61 31.87 -16.59
CA ARG A 292 -17.07 32.93 -17.43
C ARG A 292 -18.19 33.36 -18.38
N GLU A 293 -18.73 34.56 -18.20
CA GLU A 293 -19.49 35.20 -19.26
C GLU A 293 -18.53 35.39 -20.43
N ASP A 294 -18.81 34.72 -21.54
CA ASP A 294 -18.14 34.99 -22.80
C ASP A 294 -18.38 36.46 -23.14
N VAL A 295 -17.33 37.27 -22.98
CA VAL A 295 -17.32 38.64 -23.49
C VAL A 295 -17.31 38.52 -25.01
N VAL A 296 -18.48 38.72 -25.61
CA VAL A 296 -18.73 38.84 -27.05
C VAL A 296 -17.92 39.98 -27.65
#